data_AF-Q9FFF1-F1
#
_entry.id   AF-Q9FFF1-F1
#
_cell.length_a   1.000
_cell.length_b   1.000
_cell.length_c   1.000
_cell.angle_alpha   90.00
_cell.angle_beta   90.00
_cell.angle_gamma   90.00
#
_symmetry.space_group_name_H-M   'P 1'
#
loop_
_entity.id
_entity.type
_entity.pdbx_description
1 polymer ?
#
loop_
_entity_poly.entity_id
_entity_poly.type
_entity_poly.pdbx_seq_one_letter_code
_entity_poly.pdbx_strand_id
1 'polypeptide(L)'
;MTASETIATAINQIDEKKEKLKKAFDDLQAHRSLLSPSFSLSWSEIDSHFSSLQSSLASRFRLLHSTSPLEHDSYRIDASDAGKSSSSEEVSEQPVVEPELRALCEKIDGIGLIKYLIRIWDDETPLNQEVSAAIRYSPDTASMVLDAIEGSNYTPSSSGRSFDVRRVFVLLMEVLIEINANITVDTRNRAKKLAYHWKSKVGVKPFEALVFLHLVAAFELGSEFDTEELSDYVFMIAKYKQATLVCNKIGVDRKRVGKLIKTLLDSGKPILAVKFMYECGMTDEFEPIPVLKSYIKDCREAALRVCVEDNYSLKSQNEASDKEVSALKPLIKIIKDQNLESEFTQEKVEERVEELEKNKALRKRNTTNPPKQEPQQKGKKRTRDCKNGSQVPVPSQQLLSRPEALLMPEHSHHGLQLNPYGLMTSAFSGVVVNPLTGLFGSGATPQSLYYAQQTGYVLPPQYHPPYYSQ
;
A
#
# COMPACT_ATOMS: atom_id res chain seq x y z
N MET A 1 24.87 -24.15 -17.80
CA MET A 1 24.88 -23.22 -16.67
C MET A 1 23.97 -23.77 -15.59
N THR A 2 24.51 -24.08 -14.42
CA THR A 2 23.69 -24.40 -13.25
C THR A 2 23.04 -23.12 -12.70
N ALA A 3 21.94 -23.23 -11.95
CA ALA A 3 21.30 -22.06 -11.33
C ALA A 3 22.28 -21.26 -10.45
N SER A 4 23.19 -21.95 -9.75
CA SER A 4 24.31 -21.34 -9.02
C SER A 4 25.22 -20.50 -9.89
N GLU A 5 25.65 -21.02 -11.04
CA GLU A 5 26.51 -20.26 -11.95
C GLU A 5 25.79 -19.00 -12.46
N THR A 6 24.49 -19.08 -12.77
CA THR A 6 23.71 -17.91 -13.19
C THR A 6 23.66 -16.84 -12.10
N ILE A 7 23.43 -17.22 -10.84
CA ILE A 7 23.38 -16.28 -9.72
C ILE A 7 24.77 -15.68 -9.45
N ALA A 8 25.84 -16.49 -9.46
CA ALA A 8 27.21 -15.99 -9.31
C ALA A 8 27.57 -14.96 -10.39
N THR A 9 27.20 -15.25 -11.64
CA THR A 9 27.42 -14.34 -12.77
C THR A 9 26.65 -13.04 -12.58
N ALA A 10 25.41 -13.10 -12.07
CA ALA A 10 24.60 -11.92 -11.79
C ALA A 10 25.16 -11.07 -10.64
N ILE A 11 25.72 -11.68 -9.59
CA ILE A 11 26.38 -10.98 -8.49
C ILE A 11 27.63 -10.25 -8.99
N ASN A 12 28.44 -10.88 -9.84
CA ASN A 12 29.63 -10.25 -10.41
C ASN A 12 29.31 -9.08 -11.35
N GLN A 13 28.11 -9.05 -11.97
CA GLN A 13 27.66 -7.91 -12.77
C GLN A 13 27.25 -6.68 -11.95
N ILE A 14 27.10 -6.81 -10.63
CA ILE A 14 26.72 -5.67 -9.77
C ILE A 14 27.79 -4.58 -9.83
N ASP A 15 29.07 -4.94 -9.81
CA ASP A 15 30.18 -3.98 -9.87
C ASP A 15 30.17 -3.18 -11.18
N GLU A 16 29.98 -3.85 -12.32
CA GLU A 16 29.86 -3.18 -13.62
C GLU A 16 28.65 -2.22 -13.68
N LYS A 17 27.51 -2.62 -13.10
CA LYS A 17 26.32 -1.78 -13.04
C LYS A 17 26.53 -0.59 -12.12
N LYS A 18 27.23 -0.78 -11.01
CA LYS A 18 27.60 0.27 -10.05
C LYS A 18 28.52 1.32 -10.70
N GLU A 19 29.50 0.88 -11.50
CA GLU A 19 30.35 1.78 -12.29
C GLU A 19 29.57 2.54 -13.37
N LYS A 20 28.64 1.89 -14.08
CA LYS A 20 27.75 2.58 -15.02
C LYS A 20 26.87 3.63 -14.33
N LEU A 21 26.36 3.30 -13.14
CA LEU A 21 25.57 4.24 -12.33
C LEU A 21 26.41 5.42 -11.85
N LYS A 22 27.67 5.17 -11.45
CA LYS A 22 28.62 6.21 -11.07
C LYS A 22 28.86 7.19 -12.20
N LYS A 23 29.08 6.69 -13.40
CA LYS A 23 29.24 7.53 -14.59
C LYS A 23 28.00 8.39 -14.86
N ALA A 24 26.80 7.81 -14.75
CA ALA A 24 25.55 8.56 -14.91
C ALA A 24 25.33 9.60 -13.80
N PHE A 25 25.78 9.30 -12.57
CA PHE A 25 25.75 10.23 -11.44
C PHE A 25 26.73 11.40 -11.66
N ASP A 26 27.94 11.13 -12.14
CA ASP A 26 28.95 12.14 -12.45
C ASP A 26 28.47 13.05 -13.59
N ASP A 27 27.85 12.47 -14.64
CA ASP A 27 27.22 13.23 -15.74
C ASP A 27 26.07 14.12 -15.22
N LEU A 28 25.24 13.60 -14.31
CA LEU A 28 24.15 14.36 -13.67
C LEU A 28 24.70 15.51 -12.80
N GLN A 29 25.77 15.24 -12.06
CA GLN A 29 26.43 16.20 -11.20
C GLN A 29 27.15 17.30 -12.01
N ALA A 30 27.63 17.00 -13.22
CA ALA A 30 28.13 18.02 -14.14
C ALA A 30 27.05 19.03 -14.57
N HIS A 31 25.77 18.64 -14.51
CA HIS A 31 24.61 19.49 -14.78
C HIS A 31 23.91 19.99 -13.50
N ARG A 32 24.61 20.03 -12.36
CA ARG A 32 24.04 20.44 -11.05
C ARG A 32 23.36 21.81 -11.07
N SER A 33 23.78 22.74 -11.93
CA SER A 33 23.13 24.05 -12.09
C SER A 33 21.69 23.97 -12.62
N LEU A 34 21.31 22.85 -13.24
CA LEU A 34 19.96 22.58 -13.72
C LEU A 34 19.09 21.84 -12.69
N LEU A 35 19.69 21.40 -11.58
CA LEU A 35 19.00 20.66 -10.53
C LEU A 35 18.51 21.62 -9.44
N SER A 36 17.42 21.22 -8.77
CA SER A 36 16.91 21.98 -7.65
C SER A 36 17.96 22.05 -6.53
N PRO A 37 18.14 23.20 -5.85
CA PRO A 37 19.06 23.33 -4.71
C PRO A 37 18.82 22.31 -3.59
N SER A 38 17.63 21.72 -3.53
CA SER A 38 17.24 20.65 -2.61
C SER A 38 17.74 19.25 -3.00
N PHE A 39 18.40 19.09 -4.15
CA PHE A 39 19.00 17.81 -4.53
C PHE A 39 20.35 17.60 -3.81
N SER A 40 20.27 17.02 -2.60
CA SER A 40 21.41 16.79 -1.69
C SER A 40 21.92 15.35 -1.68
N LEU A 41 21.74 14.57 -2.76
CA LEU A 41 22.24 13.19 -2.84
C LEU A 41 23.78 13.17 -2.98
N SER A 42 24.44 12.37 -2.15
CA SER A 42 25.89 12.12 -2.24
C SER A 42 26.18 10.74 -2.84
N TRP A 43 27.22 10.63 -3.67
CA TRP A 43 27.65 9.32 -4.18
C TRP A 43 27.99 8.36 -3.04
N SER A 44 28.58 8.86 -1.95
CA SER A 44 28.90 8.05 -0.76
C SER A 44 27.69 7.35 -0.14
N GLU A 45 26.52 8.00 -0.11
CA GLU A 45 25.29 7.38 0.41
C GLU A 45 24.75 6.27 -0.50
N ILE A 46 24.80 6.52 -1.82
CA ILE A 46 24.38 5.56 -2.85
C ILE A 46 25.34 4.35 -2.84
N ASP A 47 26.64 4.61 -2.85
CA ASP A 47 27.69 3.61 -2.86
C ASP A 47 27.64 2.71 -1.62
N SER A 48 27.43 3.32 -0.44
CA SER A 48 27.25 2.58 0.81
C SER A 48 26.01 1.67 0.76
N HIS A 49 24.90 2.14 0.18
CA HIS A 49 23.70 1.32 0.00
C HIS A 49 23.97 0.09 -0.88
N PHE A 50 24.51 0.31 -2.07
CA PHE A 50 24.76 -0.78 -3.02
C PHE A 50 25.80 -1.76 -2.49
N SER A 51 26.85 -1.27 -1.83
CA SER A 51 27.88 -2.13 -1.22
C SER A 51 27.30 -2.99 -0.09
N SER A 52 26.38 -2.44 0.71
CA SER A 52 25.65 -3.20 1.74
C SER A 52 24.79 -4.30 1.12
N LEU A 53 24.02 -3.99 0.08
CA LEU A 53 23.21 -4.97 -0.66
C LEU A 53 24.06 -6.06 -1.32
N GLN A 54 25.17 -5.69 -1.95
CA GLN A 54 26.11 -6.62 -2.57
C GLN A 54 26.73 -7.57 -1.54
N SER A 55 27.13 -7.04 -0.38
CA SER A 55 27.66 -7.85 0.72
C SER A 55 26.61 -8.84 1.24
N SER A 56 25.36 -8.39 1.39
CA SER A 56 24.24 -9.23 1.81
C SER A 56 23.95 -10.36 0.80
N LEU A 57 23.87 -10.04 -0.49
CA LEU A 57 23.68 -11.02 -1.56
C LEU A 57 24.83 -12.04 -1.64
N ALA A 58 26.08 -11.56 -1.56
CA ALA A 58 27.25 -12.44 -1.58
C ALA A 58 27.34 -13.35 -0.35
N SER A 59 26.88 -12.89 0.82
CA SER A 59 26.77 -13.70 2.03
C SER A 59 25.71 -14.79 1.88
N ARG A 60 24.49 -14.42 1.44
CA ARG A 60 23.40 -15.38 1.20
C ARG A 60 23.77 -16.41 0.15
N PHE A 61 24.44 -16.00 -0.93
CA PHE A 61 24.89 -16.92 -1.97
C PHE A 61 25.94 -17.91 -1.46
N ARG A 62 26.89 -17.46 -0.63
CA ARG A 62 27.84 -18.35 0.06
C ARG A 62 27.13 -19.35 0.96
N LEU A 63 26.13 -18.89 1.72
CA LEU A 63 25.34 -19.73 2.60
C LEU A 63 24.62 -20.85 1.82
N LEU A 64 23.95 -20.50 0.72
CA LEU A 64 23.31 -21.47 -0.18
C LEU A 64 24.29 -22.50 -0.73
N HIS A 65 25.50 -22.08 -1.07
CA HIS A 65 26.55 -22.99 -1.56
C HIS A 65 27.10 -23.92 -0.49
N SER A 66 27.16 -23.48 0.77
CA SER A 66 27.59 -24.32 1.89
C SER A 66 26.54 -25.35 2.34
N THR A 67 25.29 -25.28 1.85
CA THR A 67 24.18 -26.11 2.34
C THR A 67 23.68 -27.17 1.32
N SER A 68 24.32 -27.33 0.16
CA SER A 68 23.95 -28.33 -0.88
C SER A 68 24.53 -29.73 -0.59
N PRO A 69 23.91 -30.85 -1.01
CA PRO A 69 23.35 -31.87 -0.13
C PRO A 69 24.30 -33.07 0.07
N LEU A 70 24.28 -33.64 1.28
CA LEU A 70 24.92 -34.93 1.58
C LEU A 70 24.20 -36.03 0.78
N GLU A 71 24.81 -36.44 -0.33
CA GLU A 71 24.52 -37.70 -1.01
C GLU A 71 25.04 -38.88 -0.18
N HIS A 72 24.22 -39.93 -0.13
CA HIS A 72 24.56 -41.34 0.04
C HIS A 72 25.62 -41.73 1.08
N ASP A 73 25.17 -42.44 2.13
CA ASP A 73 25.92 -43.63 2.53
C ASP A 73 25.02 -44.78 2.98
N SER A 74 25.33 -45.93 2.38
CA SER A 74 24.61 -47.19 2.50
C SER A 74 24.88 -47.86 3.84
N TYR A 75 23.86 -48.41 4.49
CA TYR A 75 24.04 -49.58 5.37
C TYR A 75 22.90 -50.58 5.17
N ARG A 76 23.25 -51.65 4.45
CA ARG A 76 22.57 -52.94 4.43
C ARG A 76 22.75 -53.61 5.80
N ILE A 77 21.66 -54.03 6.44
CA ILE A 77 21.64 -55.19 7.32
C ILE A 77 20.33 -55.96 7.05
N ASP A 78 20.49 -57.16 6.51
CA ASP A 78 19.45 -58.19 6.38
C ASP A 78 19.10 -58.79 7.76
N ALA A 79 17.81 -58.94 8.06
CA ALA A 79 17.21 -60.15 8.65
C ALA A 79 15.70 -59.96 8.92
N SER A 80 14.91 -60.83 8.31
CA SER A 80 13.57 -61.36 8.69
C SER A 80 13.02 -60.92 10.06
N ASP A 81 11.75 -60.53 10.22
CA ASP A 81 10.58 -61.42 10.17
C ASP A 81 9.28 -60.60 10.41
N ALA A 82 8.15 -61.19 10.04
CA ALA A 82 6.75 -60.76 9.96
C ALA A 82 6.20 -59.67 10.91
N GLY A 83 5.25 -58.86 10.40
CA GLY A 83 4.31 -58.17 11.28
C GLY A 83 3.57 -56.91 10.79
N LYS A 84 2.96 -56.96 9.60
CA LYS A 84 1.71 -56.28 9.21
C LYS A 84 1.09 -55.26 10.21
N SER A 85 1.25 -53.94 9.96
CA SER A 85 0.17 -52.97 10.12
C SER A 85 0.53 -51.61 9.50
N SER A 86 -0.35 -51.20 8.59
CA SER A 86 -0.42 -49.94 7.86
C SER A 86 -0.53 -48.73 8.80
N SER A 87 0.40 -47.78 8.70
CA SER A 87 0.17 -46.38 9.01
C SER A 87 1.03 -45.51 8.11
N SER A 88 0.36 -44.79 7.22
CA SER A 88 0.89 -43.70 6.39
C SER A 88 1.49 -42.61 7.26
N GLU A 89 2.82 -42.50 7.25
CA GLU A 89 3.56 -41.35 7.79
C GLU A 89 3.53 -40.23 6.74
N GLU A 90 2.79 -39.16 7.04
CA GLU A 90 2.94 -37.87 6.40
C GLU A 90 4.31 -37.30 6.79
N VAL A 91 5.25 -37.30 5.85
CA VAL A 91 6.54 -36.63 5.99
C VAL A 91 6.27 -35.12 5.95
N SER A 92 6.19 -34.52 7.14
CA SER A 92 6.16 -33.07 7.35
C SER A 92 7.49 -32.46 6.87
N GLU A 93 7.49 -31.85 5.68
CA GLU A 93 8.53 -30.91 5.26
C GLU A 93 8.65 -29.78 6.30
N GLN A 94 9.66 -29.85 7.18
CA GLN A 94 9.98 -28.72 8.04
C GLN A 94 10.59 -27.60 7.18
N PRO A 95 10.13 -26.35 7.33
CA PRO A 95 10.73 -25.23 6.61
C PRO A 95 12.23 -25.14 6.94
N VAL A 96 13.05 -24.95 5.91
CA VAL A 96 14.51 -24.80 6.08
C VAL A 96 14.76 -23.50 6.84
N VAL A 97 14.93 -23.61 8.15
CA VAL A 97 15.26 -22.47 9.02
C VAL A 97 16.76 -22.19 8.94
N GLU A 98 17.13 -20.93 8.75
CA GLU A 98 18.52 -20.51 8.76
C GLU A 98 19.23 -20.89 10.09
N PRO A 99 20.42 -21.52 10.04
CA PRO A 99 21.06 -22.08 11.23
C PRO A 99 21.43 -21.05 12.30
N GLU A 100 21.74 -19.79 11.94
CA GLU A 100 22.06 -18.74 12.92
C GLU A 100 20.80 -18.34 13.68
N LEU A 101 19.70 -18.07 12.98
CA LEU A 101 18.40 -17.78 13.58
C LEU A 101 17.91 -18.92 14.49
N ARG A 102 18.04 -20.18 14.04
CA ARG A 102 17.70 -21.35 14.87
C ARG A 102 18.55 -21.42 16.13
N ALA A 103 19.87 -21.25 16.01
CA ALA A 103 20.78 -21.32 17.15
C ALA A 103 20.52 -20.22 18.18
N LEU A 104 20.10 -19.03 17.76
CA LEU A 104 19.68 -17.95 18.64
C LEU A 104 18.43 -18.33 19.44
N CYS A 105 17.45 -18.97 18.78
CA CYS A 105 16.21 -19.42 19.42
C CYS A 105 16.44 -20.57 20.42
N GLU A 106 17.24 -21.57 20.05
CA GLU A 106 17.60 -22.71 20.92
C GLU A 106 18.36 -22.24 22.18
N LYS A 107 19.18 -21.19 22.06
CA LYS A 107 19.94 -20.60 23.18
C LYS A 107 19.16 -19.57 24.00
N ILE A 108 17.91 -19.26 23.62
CA ILE A 108 17.09 -18.22 24.26
C ILE A 108 17.79 -16.84 24.22
N ASP A 109 18.54 -16.55 23.14
CA ASP A 109 19.29 -15.30 23.02
C ASP A 109 18.44 -14.19 22.37
N GLY A 110 17.59 -13.55 23.17
CA GLY A 110 16.72 -12.46 22.70
C GLY A 110 17.51 -11.26 22.15
N ILE A 111 18.65 -10.92 22.76
CA ILE A 111 19.48 -9.78 22.34
C ILE A 111 20.20 -10.09 21.01
N GLY A 112 20.70 -11.30 20.85
CA GLY A 112 21.26 -11.77 19.58
C GLY A 112 20.21 -11.84 18.48
N LEU A 113 19.01 -12.35 18.79
CA LEU A 113 17.88 -12.43 17.88
C LEU A 113 17.51 -11.05 17.30
N ILE A 114 17.36 -10.03 18.14
CA ILE A 114 17.03 -8.70 17.63
C ILE A 114 18.15 -8.10 16.78
N LYS A 115 19.41 -8.27 17.17
CA LYS A 115 20.56 -7.81 16.38
C LYS A 115 20.62 -8.50 15.01
N TYR A 116 20.37 -9.80 14.99
CA TYR A 116 20.27 -10.59 13.78
C TYR A 116 19.17 -10.03 12.87
N LEU A 117 17.94 -9.86 13.40
CA LEU A 117 16.80 -9.35 12.63
C LEU A 117 17.03 -7.94 12.10
N ILE A 118 17.62 -7.04 12.89
CA ILE A 118 18.01 -5.69 12.42
C ILE A 118 19.00 -5.78 11.26
N ARG A 119 19.96 -6.71 11.32
CA ARG A 119 21.01 -6.86 10.30
C ARG A 119 20.45 -7.38 8.98
N ILE A 120 19.49 -8.31 9.04
CA ILE A 120 18.91 -8.94 7.83
C ILE A 120 17.66 -8.23 7.32
N TRP A 121 17.15 -7.23 8.05
CA TRP A 121 15.86 -6.61 7.74
C TRP A 121 15.84 -6.01 6.34
N ASP A 122 14.81 -6.37 5.59
CA ASP A 122 14.50 -5.83 4.27
C ASP A 122 12.98 -5.68 4.17
N ASP A 123 12.50 -4.50 3.79
CA ASP A 123 11.06 -4.22 3.68
C ASP A 123 10.42 -5.05 2.54
N GLU A 124 11.23 -5.59 1.61
CA GLU A 124 10.78 -6.46 0.52
C GLU A 124 10.71 -7.95 0.90
N THR A 125 11.38 -8.38 1.99
CA THR A 125 11.47 -9.81 2.36
C THR A 125 10.51 -10.14 3.52
N PRO A 126 9.52 -11.03 3.34
CA PRO A 126 8.62 -11.42 4.43
C PRO A 126 9.31 -12.35 5.42
N LEU A 127 9.84 -11.80 6.51
CA LEU A 127 10.54 -12.56 7.55
C LEU A 127 9.60 -13.36 8.48
N ASN A 128 8.29 -13.07 8.48
CA ASN A 128 7.33 -13.65 9.44
C ASN A 128 7.37 -15.19 9.48
N GLN A 129 7.39 -15.87 8.34
CA GLN A 129 7.32 -17.34 8.29
C GLN A 129 8.60 -17.99 8.79
N GLU A 130 9.77 -17.46 8.40
CA GLU A 130 11.07 -17.98 8.83
C GLU A 130 11.28 -17.77 10.33
N VAL A 131 10.93 -16.58 10.83
CA VAL A 131 10.99 -16.26 12.26
C VAL A 131 9.98 -17.09 13.06
N SER A 132 8.74 -17.26 12.56
CA SER A 132 7.71 -18.13 13.17
C SER A 132 8.16 -19.58 13.27
N ALA A 133 8.82 -20.11 12.23
CA ALA A 133 9.40 -21.45 12.27
C ALA A 133 10.56 -21.56 13.26
N ALA A 134 11.49 -20.60 13.25
CA ALA A 134 12.68 -20.64 14.10
C ALA A 134 12.37 -20.51 15.60
N ILE A 135 11.45 -19.61 15.92
CA ILE A 135 11.11 -19.29 17.30
C ILE A 135 10.53 -20.50 18.06
N ARG A 136 9.92 -21.45 17.35
CA ARG A 136 9.39 -22.70 17.93
C ARG A 136 10.47 -23.64 18.48
N TYR A 137 11.75 -23.45 18.12
CA TYR A 137 12.85 -24.20 18.73
C TYR A 137 13.26 -23.66 20.11
N SER A 138 12.74 -22.49 20.52
CA SER A 138 13.01 -21.94 21.84
C SER A 138 12.15 -22.61 22.91
N PRO A 139 12.72 -23.08 24.04
CA PRO A 139 11.96 -23.65 25.14
C PRO A 139 11.14 -22.60 25.94
N ASP A 140 11.54 -21.32 25.90
CA ASP A 140 10.81 -20.20 26.50
C ASP A 140 10.80 -19.01 25.55
N THR A 141 9.98 -19.14 24.51
CA THR A 141 9.81 -18.12 23.48
C THR A 141 9.39 -16.77 24.05
N ALA A 142 8.43 -16.75 24.99
CA ALA A 142 7.87 -15.52 25.51
C ALA A 142 8.91 -14.72 26.30
N SER A 143 9.74 -15.39 27.13
CA SER A 143 10.86 -14.73 27.81
C SER A 143 11.88 -14.21 26.80
N MET A 144 12.28 -15.03 25.82
CA MET A 144 13.25 -14.62 24.80
C MET A 144 12.81 -13.36 24.04
N VAL A 145 11.54 -13.31 23.60
CA VAL A 145 10.97 -12.14 22.91
C VAL A 145 10.94 -10.94 23.84
N LEU A 146 10.60 -11.12 25.11
CA LEU A 146 10.63 -10.02 26.08
C LEU A 146 12.06 -9.51 26.35
N ASP A 147 13.04 -10.40 26.46
CA ASP A 147 14.46 -10.05 26.62
C ASP A 147 14.98 -9.26 25.42
N ALA A 148 14.56 -9.65 24.21
CA ALA A 148 14.87 -8.92 22.97
C ALA A 148 14.34 -7.48 23.00
N ILE A 149 13.11 -7.31 23.50
CA ILE A 149 12.42 -6.04 23.59
C ILE A 149 13.03 -5.16 24.70
N GLU A 150 13.29 -5.72 25.88
CA GLU A 150 13.86 -5.00 27.03
C GLU A 150 15.33 -4.62 26.83
N GLY A 151 16.13 -5.52 26.24
CA GLY A 151 17.56 -5.34 26.03
C GLY A 151 17.91 -4.35 24.90
N SER A 152 16.95 -4.06 24.03
CA SER A 152 17.09 -3.03 23.01
C SER A 152 16.82 -1.67 23.64
N ASN A 153 17.87 -1.02 24.13
CA ASN A 153 17.81 0.39 24.47
C ASN A 153 17.21 1.13 23.27
N TYR A 154 16.09 1.84 23.49
CA TYR A 154 15.42 2.72 22.53
C TYR A 154 16.35 3.88 22.11
N THR A 155 17.44 3.58 21.42
CA THR A 155 18.33 4.56 20.84
C THR A 155 18.04 4.59 19.36
N PRO A 156 17.30 5.60 18.85
CA PRO A 156 17.26 5.84 17.42
C PRO A 156 18.70 6.08 16.99
N SER A 157 19.27 5.14 16.21
CA SER A 157 20.63 5.28 15.69
C SER A 157 20.69 6.58 14.89
N SER A 158 21.50 7.52 15.37
CA SER A 158 21.70 8.86 14.80
C SER A 158 22.53 8.84 13.51
N SER A 159 22.40 7.78 12.70
CA SER A 159 23.21 7.55 11.52
C SER A 159 22.35 7.36 10.27
N GLY A 160 22.14 8.43 9.50
CA GLY A 160 21.82 8.48 8.06
C GLY A 160 20.53 7.81 7.53
N ARG A 161 20.21 6.60 7.98
CA ARG A 161 18.95 5.88 7.77
C ARG A 161 18.58 5.24 9.11
N SER A 162 17.67 5.87 9.84
CA SER A 162 17.18 5.34 11.12
C SER A 162 16.31 4.11 10.85
N PHE A 163 16.90 2.91 10.90
CA PHE A 163 16.10 1.69 11.00
C PHE A 163 15.27 1.76 12.27
N ASP A 164 13.95 1.62 12.12
CA ASP A 164 13.06 1.72 13.25
C ASP A 164 12.92 0.35 13.93
N VAL A 165 13.73 0.11 14.96
CA VAL A 165 13.79 -1.16 15.72
C VAL A 165 12.42 -1.61 16.24
N ARG A 166 11.51 -0.66 16.45
CA ARG A 166 10.10 -0.93 16.80
C ARG A 166 9.37 -1.81 15.79
N ARG A 167 9.76 -1.80 14.50
CA ARG A 167 9.22 -2.74 13.49
C ARG A 167 9.57 -4.19 13.82
N VAL A 168 10.79 -4.43 14.34
CA VAL A 168 11.22 -5.76 14.79
C VAL A 168 10.44 -6.18 16.04
N PHE A 169 10.20 -5.25 16.97
CA PHE A 169 9.35 -5.54 18.13
C PHE A 169 7.95 -5.98 17.70
N VAL A 170 7.33 -5.25 16.75
CA VAL A 170 6.02 -5.63 16.20
C VAL A 170 6.07 -7.01 15.56
N LEU A 171 7.09 -7.31 14.73
CA LEU A 171 7.27 -8.64 14.13
C LEU A 171 7.36 -9.75 15.18
N LEU A 172 8.23 -9.60 16.18
CA LEU A 172 8.42 -10.61 17.22
C LEU A 172 7.14 -10.85 18.04
N MET A 173 6.39 -9.79 18.33
CA MET A 173 5.11 -9.89 19.04
C MET A 173 4.00 -10.46 18.14
N GLU A 174 3.97 -10.13 16.84
CA GLU A 174 3.07 -10.77 15.85
C GLU A 174 3.31 -12.29 15.81
N VAL A 175 4.57 -12.72 15.74
CA VAL A 175 4.93 -14.14 15.77
C VAL A 175 4.54 -14.80 17.09
N LEU A 176 4.75 -14.13 18.23
CA LEU A 176 4.34 -14.64 19.55
C LEU A 176 2.83 -14.89 19.63
N ILE A 177 2.03 -13.98 19.05
CA ILE A 177 0.57 -14.12 18.94
C ILE A 177 0.22 -15.28 18.00
N GLU A 178 0.87 -15.37 16.83
CA GLU A 178 0.60 -16.39 15.81
C GLU A 178 0.79 -17.82 16.35
N ILE A 179 1.87 -18.05 17.10
CA ILE A 179 2.18 -19.39 17.65
C ILE A 179 1.44 -19.70 18.95
N ASN A 180 0.68 -18.75 19.51
CA ASN A 180 0.04 -18.84 20.83
C ASN A 180 1.01 -19.35 21.91
N ALA A 181 2.16 -18.69 22.04
CA ALA A 181 3.21 -19.13 22.97
C ALA A 181 2.72 -19.20 24.41
N ASN A 182 3.24 -20.18 25.16
CA ASN A 182 2.97 -20.27 26.59
C ASN A 182 3.69 -19.14 27.34
N ILE A 183 2.95 -18.36 28.14
CA ILE A 183 3.48 -17.22 28.88
C ILE A 183 3.54 -17.59 30.37
N THR A 184 4.76 -17.66 30.92
CA THR A 184 4.93 -17.90 32.35
C THR A 184 4.47 -16.69 33.19
N VAL A 185 4.13 -16.93 34.46
CA VAL A 185 3.68 -15.85 35.37
C VAL A 185 4.75 -14.78 35.56
N ASP A 186 6.03 -15.16 35.64
CA ASP A 186 7.14 -14.22 35.76
C ASP A 186 7.28 -13.35 34.50
N THR A 187 7.30 -13.97 33.32
CA THR A 187 7.36 -13.26 32.03
C THR A 187 6.18 -12.31 31.85
N ARG A 188 4.96 -12.73 32.22
CA ARG A 188 3.77 -11.87 32.20
C ARG A 188 3.92 -10.65 33.12
N ASN A 189 4.48 -10.85 34.32
CA ASN A 189 4.70 -9.76 35.28
C ASN A 189 5.78 -8.77 34.82
N ARG A 190 6.84 -9.25 34.16
CA ARG A 190 7.85 -8.40 33.53
C ARG A 190 7.25 -7.59 32.38
N ALA A 191 6.53 -8.24 31.47
CA ALA A 191 5.82 -7.59 30.37
C ALA A 191 4.81 -6.54 30.87
N LYS A 192 4.11 -6.81 31.98
CA LYS A 192 3.23 -5.84 32.63
C LYS A 192 3.96 -4.57 33.05
N LYS A 193 5.11 -4.67 33.73
CA LYS A 193 5.92 -3.51 34.13
C LYS A 193 6.35 -2.68 32.92
N LEU A 194 6.81 -3.36 31.87
CA LEU A 194 7.19 -2.72 30.61
C LEU A 194 6.00 -2.02 29.94
N ALA A 195 4.82 -2.64 29.92
CA ALA A 195 3.61 -2.09 29.34
C ALA A 195 3.15 -0.80 30.06
N TYR A 196 3.22 -0.73 31.39
CA TYR A 196 2.95 0.51 32.12
C TYR A 196 3.95 1.63 31.75
N HIS A 197 5.23 1.29 31.59
CA HIS A 197 6.23 2.26 31.15
C HIS A 197 5.93 2.78 29.74
N TRP A 198 5.59 1.89 28.79
CA TRP A 198 5.29 2.29 27.41
C TRP A 198 3.98 3.05 27.28
N LYS A 199 2.94 2.67 28.04
CA LYS A 199 1.66 3.38 28.10
C LYS A 199 1.87 4.88 28.35
N SER A 200 2.74 5.23 29.30
CA SER A 200 3.05 6.63 29.63
C SER A 200 3.68 7.42 28.46
N LYS A 201 4.22 6.74 27.45
CA LYS A 201 4.88 7.34 26.28
C LYS A 201 4.02 7.39 25.02
N VAL A 202 2.83 6.77 25.03
CA VAL A 202 1.96 6.67 23.84
C VAL A 202 1.51 8.06 23.37
N GLY A 203 0.93 8.86 24.27
CA GLY A 203 0.40 10.19 23.94
C GLY A 203 -0.54 10.13 22.73
N VAL A 204 -0.35 11.05 21.77
CA VAL A 204 -1.10 11.09 20.49
C VAL A 204 -0.35 10.41 19.33
N LYS A 205 0.62 9.52 19.64
CA LYS A 205 1.51 8.95 18.63
C LYS A 205 1.03 7.55 18.21
N PRO A 206 0.54 7.37 16.96
CA PRO A 206 -0.09 6.11 16.56
C PRO A 206 0.87 4.91 16.55
N PHE A 207 2.16 5.13 16.30
CA PHE A 207 3.09 4.02 16.23
C PHE A 207 3.52 3.53 17.63
N GLU A 208 3.63 4.43 18.60
CA GLU A 208 3.81 4.09 20.01
C GLU A 208 2.57 3.35 20.55
N ALA A 209 1.36 3.77 20.16
CA ALA A 209 0.14 3.03 20.44
C ALA A 209 0.17 1.63 19.82
N LEU A 210 0.64 1.51 18.57
CA LEU A 210 0.75 0.22 17.88
C LEU A 210 1.67 -0.74 18.63
N VAL A 211 2.88 -0.29 18.97
CA VAL A 211 3.88 -1.11 19.67
C VAL A 211 3.39 -1.48 21.07
N PHE A 212 2.78 -0.53 21.79
CA PHE A 212 2.16 -0.78 23.10
C PHE A 212 1.05 -1.83 23.01
N LEU A 213 0.11 -1.67 22.09
CA LEU A 213 -1.01 -2.60 21.98
C LEU A 213 -0.57 -4.01 21.53
N HIS A 214 0.49 -4.13 20.73
CA HIS A 214 1.08 -5.45 20.44
C HIS A 214 1.65 -6.10 21.69
N LEU A 215 2.30 -5.35 22.58
CA LEU A 215 2.79 -5.88 23.86
C LEU A 215 1.64 -6.35 24.74
N VAL A 216 0.56 -5.57 24.81
CA VAL A 216 -0.65 -5.95 25.57
C VAL A 216 -1.29 -7.22 25.00
N ALA A 217 -1.39 -7.32 23.67
CA ALA A 217 -1.95 -8.47 22.98
C ALA A 217 -1.09 -9.74 23.13
N ALA A 218 0.21 -9.61 22.88
CA ALA A 218 1.13 -10.75 22.83
C ALA A 218 1.40 -11.38 24.21
N PHE A 219 1.30 -10.59 25.29
CA PHE A 219 1.48 -11.07 26.66
C PHE A 219 0.17 -11.17 27.47
N GLU A 220 -0.98 -11.11 26.79
CA GLU A 220 -2.31 -11.30 27.38
C GLU A 220 -2.59 -10.38 28.58
N LEU A 221 -2.26 -9.10 28.40
CA LEU A 221 -2.36 -8.06 29.43
C LEU A 221 -3.63 -7.21 29.30
N GLY A 222 -4.56 -7.57 28.40
CA GLY A 222 -5.77 -6.76 28.13
C GLY A 222 -6.57 -6.43 29.39
N SER A 223 -6.69 -7.37 30.33
CA SER A 223 -7.39 -7.20 31.61
C SER A 223 -6.69 -6.29 32.63
N GLU A 224 -5.41 -5.94 32.39
CA GLU A 224 -4.61 -5.08 33.28
C GLU A 224 -4.79 -3.59 33.00
N PHE A 225 -5.51 -3.24 31.92
CA PHE A 225 -5.71 -1.87 31.44
C PHE A 225 -7.19 -1.55 31.28
N ASP A 226 -7.51 -0.25 31.28
CA ASP A 226 -8.87 0.23 31.06
C ASP A 226 -9.32 -0.07 29.62
N THR A 227 -10.51 -0.64 29.47
CA THR A 227 -11.02 -1.09 28.16
C THR A 227 -11.44 0.08 27.26
N GLU A 228 -11.89 1.22 27.81
CA GLU A 228 -12.14 2.43 26.99
C GLU A 228 -10.82 2.94 26.42
N GLU A 229 -9.80 3.06 27.27
CA GLU A 229 -8.49 3.57 26.87
C GLU A 229 -7.83 2.68 25.81
N LEU A 230 -7.90 1.35 25.96
CA LEU A 230 -7.44 0.41 24.95
C LEU A 230 -8.20 0.60 23.63
N SER A 231 -9.52 0.85 23.68
CA SER A 231 -10.33 1.08 22.49
C SER A 231 -9.96 2.37 21.77
N ASP A 232 -9.63 3.43 22.50
CA ASP A 232 -9.15 4.69 21.93
C ASP A 232 -7.79 4.50 21.23
N TYR A 233 -6.89 3.70 21.81
CA TYR A 233 -5.64 3.33 21.14
C TYR A 233 -5.89 2.48 19.89
N VAL A 234 -6.84 1.52 19.92
CA VAL A 234 -7.21 0.74 18.73
C VAL A 234 -7.74 1.65 17.62
N PHE A 235 -8.57 2.65 17.96
CA PHE A 235 -9.01 3.65 16.99
C PHE A 235 -7.84 4.46 16.43
N MET A 236 -6.89 4.87 17.27
CA MET A 236 -5.68 5.58 16.85
C MET A 236 -4.86 4.78 15.84
N ILE A 237 -4.82 3.45 15.98
CA ILE A 237 -4.07 2.55 15.10
C ILE A 237 -4.90 1.96 13.96
N ALA A 238 -6.16 2.33 13.79
CA ALA A 238 -7.08 1.70 12.83
C ALA A 238 -6.58 1.65 11.37
N LYS A 239 -5.67 2.55 10.97
CA LYS A 239 -5.03 2.56 9.65
C LYS A 239 -3.96 1.49 9.44
N TYR A 240 -3.41 0.92 10.51
CA TYR A 240 -2.36 -0.09 10.44
C TYR A 240 -2.97 -1.47 10.15
N LYS A 241 -2.23 -2.31 9.40
CA LYS A 241 -2.71 -3.64 9.00
C LYS A 241 -3.02 -4.55 10.19
N GLN A 242 -2.37 -4.30 11.33
CA GLN A 242 -2.47 -5.10 12.56
C GLN A 242 -3.64 -4.73 13.48
N ALA A 243 -4.36 -3.63 13.22
CA ALA A 243 -5.30 -3.07 14.19
C ALA A 243 -6.38 -4.06 14.64
N THR A 244 -6.93 -4.82 13.70
CA THR A 244 -7.95 -5.86 13.90
C THR A 244 -7.42 -7.07 14.65
N LEU A 245 -6.23 -7.57 14.28
CA LEU A 245 -5.53 -8.65 14.99
C LEU A 245 -5.38 -8.32 16.49
N VAL A 246 -4.85 -7.12 16.76
CA VAL A 246 -4.60 -6.63 18.11
C VAL A 246 -5.91 -6.37 18.86
N CYS A 247 -6.92 -5.79 18.19
CA CYS A 247 -8.26 -5.58 18.75
C CYS A 247 -8.87 -6.89 19.24
N ASN A 248 -8.81 -7.94 18.42
CA ASN A 248 -9.34 -9.27 18.75
C ASN A 248 -8.53 -9.93 19.87
N LYS A 249 -7.20 -9.90 19.81
CA LYS A 249 -6.33 -10.58 20.80
C LYS A 249 -6.36 -9.90 22.18
N ILE A 250 -6.55 -8.58 22.25
CA ILE A 250 -6.74 -7.85 23.51
C ILE A 250 -8.11 -8.17 24.15
N GLY A 251 -9.10 -8.53 23.34
CA GLY A 251 -10.46 -8.82 23.81
C GLY A 251 -11.32 -7.57 24.00
N VAL A 252 -11.21 -6.59 23.10
CA VAL A 252 -12.11 -5.43 23.09
C VAL A 252 -13.55 -5.91 22.84
N ASP A 253 -14.49 -5.53 23.70
CA ASP A 253 -15.86 -6.03 23.60
C ASP A 253 -16.60 -5.51 22.35
N ARG A 254 -17.57 -6.29 21.86
CA ARG A 254 -18.33 -5.98 20.64
C ARG A 254 -18.94 -4.58 20.63
N LYS A 255 -19.43 -4.07 21.78
CA LYS A 255 -20.08 -2.74 21.82
C LYS A 255 -19.07 -1.64 21.49
N ARG A 256 -17.84 -1.75 22.01
CA ARG A 256 -16.75 -0.81 21.72
C ARG A 256 -16.27 -0.93 20.29
N VAL A 257 -16.16 -2.14 19.76
CA VAL A 257 -15.84 -2.36 18.34
C VAL A 257 -16.93 -1.72 17.45
N GLY A 258 -18.21 -1.86 17.80
CA GLY A 258 -19.31 -1.21 17.09
C GLY A 258 -19.23 0.32 17.14
N LYS A 259 -18.91 0.92 18.30
CA LYS A 259 -18.65 2.36 18.43
C LYS A 259 -17.48 2.81 17.56
N LEU A 260 -16.40 2.04 17.52
CA LEU A 260 -15.23 2.29 16.68
C LEU A 260 -15.59 2.26 15.19
N ILE A 261 -16.32 1.23 14.75
CA ILE A 261 -16.80 1.09 13.36
C ILE A 261 -17.66 2.29 12.98
N LYS A 262 -18.62 2.67 13.82
CA LYS A 262 -19.46 3.86 13.59
C LYS A 262 -18.62 5.13 13.47
N THR A 263 -17.64 5.32 14.35
CA THR A 263 -16.73 6.48 14.30
C THR A 263 -15.88 6.50 13.03
N LEU A 264 -15.46 5.33 12.51
CA LEU A 264 -14.76 5.23 11.23
C LEU A 264 -15.66 5.58 10.04
N LEU A 265 -16.92 5.16 10.06
CA LEU A 265 -17.91 5.53 9.04
C LEU A 265 -18.17 7.05 9.05
N ASP A 266 -18.46 7.61 10.22
CA ASP A 266 -18.76 9.03 10.41
C ASP A 266 -17.56 9.93 10.05
N SER A 267 -16.33 9.44 10.19
CA SER A 267 -15.10 10.15 9.80
C SER A 267 -14.69 9.96 8.33
N GLY A 268 -15.52 9.32 7.50
CA GLY A 268 -15.27 9.14 6.07
C GLY A 268 -14.22 8.07 5.74
N LYS A 269 -14.07 7.05 6.60
CA LYS A 269 -13.09 5.95 6.43
C LYS A 269 -13.77 4.58 6.29
N PRO A 270 -14.67 4.40 5.30
CA PRO A 270 -15.48 3.19 5.18
C PRO A 270 -14.67 1.92 4.92
N ILE A 271 -13.54 2.01 4.19
CA ILE A 271 -12.65 0.86 3.96
C ILE A 271 -12.07 0.31 5.26
N LEU A 272 -11.68 1.18 6.19
CA LEU A 272 -11.21 0.75 7.50
C LEU A 272 -12.37 0.16 8.31
N ALA A 273 -13.53 0.80 8.29
CA ALA A 273 -14.71 0.31 8.99
C ALA A 273 -15.09 -1.11 8.54
N VAL A 274 -15.17 -1.33 7.22
CA VAL A 274 -15.49 -2.64 6.62
C VAL A 274 -14.45 -3.69 6.98
N LYS A 275 -13.16 -3.32 7.04
CA LYS A 275 -12.12 -4.23 7.51
C LYS A 275 -12.39 -4.73 8.94
N PHE A 276 -12.76 -3.82 9.85
CA PHE A 276 -13.17 -4.20 11.20
C PHE A 276 -14.47 -5.02 11.20
N MET A 277 -15.43 -4.73 10.31
CA MET A 277 -16.66 -5.51 10.21
C MET A 277 -16.38 -6.99 9.92
N TYR A 278 -15.55 -7.28 8.92
CA TYR A 278 -15.19 -8.67 8.57
C TYR A 278 -14.26 -9.30 9.60
N GLU A 279 -13.14 -8.65 9.94
CA GLU A 279 -12.08 -9.28 10.74
C GLU A 279 -12.42 -9.35 12.24
N CYS A 280 -13.31 -8.50 12.76
CA CYS A 280 -13.82 -8.59 14.14
C CYS A 280 -15.20 -9.25 14.22
N GLY A 281 -15.74 -9.77 13.11
CA GLY A 281 -17.02 -10.49 13.08
C GLY A 281 -18.23 -9.65 13.48
N MET A 282 -18.30 -8.40 13.00
CA MET A 282 -19.39 -7.44 13.25
C MET A 282 -20.32 -7.28 12.03
N THR A 283 -20.35 -8.27 11.13
CA THR A 283 -21.14 -8.25 9.89
C THR A 283 -22.65 -8.40 10.09
N ASP A 284 -23.07 -8.80 11.29
CA ASP A 284 -24.47 -8.92 11.72
C ASP A 284 -25.06 -7.57 12.18
N GLU A 285 -24.25 -6.74 12.84
CA GLU A 285 -24.65 -5.40 13.29
C GLU A 285 -24.46 -4.34 12.21
N PHE A 286 -23.51 -4.56 11.30
CA PHE A 286 -23.19 -3.65 10.19
C PHE A 286 -23.19 -4.41 8.88
N GLU A 287 -24.00 -3.97 7.91
CA GLU A 287 -24.04 -4.56 6.58
C GLU A 287 -22.89 -4.01 5.72
N PRO A 288 -21.82 -4.78 5.43
CA PRO A 288 -20.64 -4.22 4.77
C PRO A 288 -20.88 -3.94 3.28
N ILE A 289 -21.76 -4.73 2.63
CA ILE A 289 -22.04 -4.61 1.20
C ILE A 289 -22.66 -3.25 0.86
N PRO A 290 -23.75 -2.77 1.53
CA PRO A 290 -24.27 -1.42 1.31
C PRO A 290 -23.23 -0.31 1.54
N VAL A 291 -22.39 -0.44 2.57
CA VAL A 291 -21.32 0.53 2.87
C VAL A 291 -20.33 0.61 1.72
N LEU A 292 -19.89 -0.54 1.19
CA LEU A 292 -18.98 -0.62 0.04
C LEU A 292 -19.64 -0.06 -1.23
N LYS A 293 -20.91 -0.37 -1.50
CA LYS A 293 -21.66 0.17 -2.65
C LYS A 293 -21.80 1.69 -2.59
N SER A 294 -22.12 2.24 -1.42
CA SER A 294 -22.14 3.70 -1.19
C SER A 294 -20.77 4.30 -1.44
N TYR A 295 -19.72 3.70 -0.89
CA TYR A 295 -18.36 4.20 -1.08
C TYR A 295 -17.92 4.22 -2.55
N ILE A 296 -18.25 3.20 -3.35
CA ILE A 296 -17.97 3.19 -4.80
C ILE A 296 -18.65 4.38 -5.49
N LYS A 297 -19.93 4.63 -5.17
CA LYS A 297 -20.68 5.76 -5.71
C LYS A 297 -20.03 7.09 -5.30
N ASP A 298 -19.69 7.25 -4.03
CA ASP A 298 -19.06 8.45 -3.49
C ASP A 298 -17.70 8.72 -4.13
N CYS A 299 -16.88 7.68 -4.36
CA CYS A 299 -15.61 7.79 -5.07
C CYS A 299 -15.79 8.27 -6.51
N ARG A 300 -16.78 7.75 -7.24
CA ARG A 300 -17.09 8.16 -8.62
C ARG A 300 -17.56 9.61 -8.69
N GLU A 301 -18.46 9.99 -7.79
CA GLU A 301 -18.95 11.37 -7.69
C GLU A 301 -17.81 12.33 -7.32
N ALA A 302 -16.92 11.95 -6.41
CA ALA A 302 -15.75 12.75 -6.06
C ALA A 302 -14.79 12.92 -7.25
N ALA A 303 -14.55 11.87 -8.03
CA ALA A 303 -13.73 11.94 -9.24
C ALA A 303 -14.36 12.85 -10.31
N LEU A 304 -15.69 12.77 -10.47
CA LEU A 304 -16.45 13.67 -11.36
C LEU A 304 -16.35 15.13 -10.91
N ARG A 305 -16.51 15.42 -9.61
CA ARG A 305 -16.35 16.79 -9.07
C ARG A 305 -14.98 17.38 -9.39
N VAL A 306 -13.91 16.62 -9.15
CA VAL A 306 -12.53 17.04 -9.48
C VAL A 306 -12.39 17.37 -10.97
N CYS A 307 -13.00 16.57 -11.85
CA CYS A 307 -12.97 16.86 -13.29
C CYS A 307 -13.71 18.15 -13.65
N VAL A 308 -14.92 18.36 -13.10
CA VAL A 308 -15.78 19.52 -13.39
C VAL A 308 -15.16 20.83 -12.91
N GLU A 309 -14.55 20.83 -11.72
CA GLU A 309 -13.96 22.04 -11.09
C GLU A 309 -12.91 22.73 -11.96
N ASP A 310 -12.20 21.98 -12.79
CA ASP A 310 -11.16 22.50 -13.69
C ASP A 310 -11.52 22.23 -15.16
N ASN A 311 -12.80 22.29 -15.52
CA ASN A 311 -13.32 22.15 -16.89
C ASN A 311 -12.75 20.94 -17.65
N TYR A 312 -12.60 19.80 -16.97
CA TYR A 312 -12.02 18.57 -17.49
C TYR A 312 -10.61 18.77 -18.07
N SER A 313 -9.79 19.65 -17.49
CA SER A 313 -8.39 19.79 -17.87
C SER A 313 -7.65 18.44 -17.80
N LEU A 314 -6.56 18.32 -18.56
CA LEU A 314 -5.74 17.10 -18.51
C LEU A 314 -5.20 16.83 -17.09
N LYS A 315 -4.93 17.90 -16.32
CA LYS A 315 -4.44 17.81 -14.95
C LYS A 315 -5.53 17.25 -14.04
N SER A 316 -6.74 17.82 -14.08
CA SER A 316 -7.84 17.38 -13.23
C SER A 316 -8.31 15.97 -13.57
N GLN A 317 -8.34 15.60 -14.85
CA GLN A 317 -8.65 14.23 -15.26
C GLN A 317 -7.63 13.22 -14.72
N ASN A 318 -6.33 13.55 -14.74
CA ASN A 318 -5.29 12.68 -14.20
C ASN A 318 -5.37 12.59 -12.68
N GLU A 319 -5.61 13.70 -11.99
CA GLU A 319 -5.80 13.74 -10.54
C GLU A 319 -7.03 12.95 -10.10
N ALA A 320 -8.16 13.12 -10.78
CA ALA A 320 -9.38 12.35 -10.54
C ALA A 320 -9.16 10.85 -10.76
N SER A 321 -8.48 10.47 -11.85
CA SER A 321 -8.15 9.06 -12.12
C SER A 321 -7.28 8.47 -11.01
N ASP A 322 -6.29 9.22 -10.53
CA ASP A 322 -5.37 8.76 -9.47
C ASP A 322 -6.07 8.59 -8.13
N LYS A 323 -6.94 9.54 -7.77
CA LYS A 323 -7.78 9.44 -6.57
C LYS A 323 -8.76 8.28 -6.65
N GLU A 324 -9.44 8.11 -7.78
CA GLU A 324 -10.41 7.02 -7.97
C GLU A 324 -9.70 5.65 -7.93
N VAL A 325 -8.59 5.48 -8.66
CA VAL A 325 -7.82 4.23 -8.67
C VAL A 325 -7.26 3.90 -7.28
N SER A 326 -6.68 4.89 -6.58
CA SER A 326 -6.14 4.66 -5.23
C SER A 326 -7.22 4.32 -4.19
N ALA A 327 -8.42 4.87 -4.34
CA ALA A 327 -9.57 4.57 -3.48
C ALA A 327 -10.20 3.19 -3.76
N LEU A 328 -10.28 2.79 -5.03
CA LEU A 328 -10.92 1.53 -5.45
C LEU A 328 -10.00 0.30 -5.28
N LYS A 329 -8.67 0.45 -5.33
CA LYS A 329 -7.74 -0.69 -5.16
C LYS A 329 -7.90 -1.44 -3.82
N PRO A 330 -7.93 -0.77 -2.66
CA PRO A 330 -8.20 -1.44 -1.38
C PRO A 330 -9.57 -2.13 -1.33
N LEU A 331 -10.58 -1.55 -1.99
CA LEU A 331 -11.93 -2.12 -2.07
C LEU A 331 -11.95 -3.41 -2.90
N ILE A 332 -11.28 -3.43 -4.07
CA ILE A 332 -11.12 -4.64 -4.89
C ILE A 332 -10.44 -5.74 -4.07
N LYS A 333 -9.43 -5.38 -3.28
CA LYS A 333 -8.76 -6.34 -2.38
C LYS A 333 -9.76 -6.95 -1.38
N ILE A 334 -10.58 -6.14 -0.71
CA ILE A 334 -11.60 -6.63 0.23
C ILE A 334 -12.61 -7.55 -0.47
N ILE A 335 -13.08 -7.17 -1.67
CA ILE A 335 -14.03 -7.97 -2.46
C ILE A 335 -13.46 -9.36 -2.74
N LYS A 336 -12.18 -9.45 -3.12
CA LYS A 336 -11.48 -10.72 -3.38
C LYS A 336 -11.24 -11.52 -2.11
N ASP A 337 -10.72 -10.88 -1.08
CA ASP A 337 -10.39 -11.54 0.19
C ASP A 337 -11.64 -12.16 0.86
N GLN A 338 -12.83 -11.59 0.60
CA GLN A 338 -14.12 -12.03 1.16
C GLN A 338 -15.01 -12.79 0.16
N ASN A 339 -14.55 -13.05 -1.07
CA ASN A 339 -15.30 -13.70 -2.16
C ASN A 339 -16.67 -13.05 -2.47
N LEU A 340 -16.69 -11.72 -2.62
CA LEU A 340 -17.90 -10.92 -2.85
C LEU A 340 -18.12 -10.53 -4.31
N GLU A 341 -17.39 -11.11 -5.26
CA GLU A 341 -17.36 -10.67 -6.66
C GLU A 341 -18.76 -10.65 -7.31
N SER A 342 -19.61 -11.61 -6.96
CA SER A 342 -20.99 -11.69 -7.45
C SER A 342 -21.83 -10.47 -7.06
N GLU A 343 -21.63 -9.92 -5.87
CA GLU A 343 -22.40 -8.79 -5.33
C GLU A 343 -22.04 -7.44 -5.98
N PHE A 344 -20.85 -7.36 -6.59
CA PHE A 344 -20.28 -6.14 -7.19
C PHE A 344 -20.21 -6.17 -8.73
N THR A 345 -20.94 -7.10 -9.36
CA THR A 345 -20.92 -7.28 -10.83
C THR A 345 -21.50 -6.04 -11.54
N GLN A 346 -22.52 -5.40 -10.97
CA GLN A 346 -23.16 -4.23 -11.55
C GLN A 346 -22.24 -2.99 -11.52
N GLU A 347 -21.42 -2.90 -10.47
CA GLU A 347 -20.54 -1.77 -10.23
C GLU A 347 -19.33 -1.80 -11.16
N LYS A 348 -18.91 -2.94 -11.71
CA LYS A 348 -17.79 -3.05 -12.67
C LYS A 348 -16.50 -2.39 -12.15
N VAL A 349 -16.19 -2.60 -10.87
CA VAL A 349 -15.12 -1.88 -10.17
C VAL A 349 -13.74 -2.17 -10.79
N GLU A 350 -13.47 -3.43 -11.13
CA GLU A 350 -12.19 -3.84 -11.75
C GLU A 350 -12.02 -3.25 -13.16
N GLU A 351 -13.04 -3.40 -14.02
CA GLU A 351 -13.06 -2.82 -15.37
C GLU A 351 -12.80 -1.32 -15.33
N ARG A 352 -13.39 -0.62 -14.35
CA ARG A 352 -13.20 0.81 -14.15
C ARG A 352 -11.77 1.18 -13.79
N VAL A 353 -11.14 0.44 -12.87
CA VAL A 353 -9.73 0.68 -12.49
C VAL A 353 -8.82 0.45 -13.71
N GLU A 354 -9.04 -0.61 -14.47
CA GLU A 354 -8.29 -0.87 -15.70
C GLU A 354 -8.46 0.24 -16.74
N GLU A 355 -9.70 0.71 -16.96
CA GLU A 355 -10.01 1.78 -17.90
C GLU A 355 -9.27 3.07 -17.54
N LEU A 356 -9.29 3.44 -16.25
CA LEU A 356 -8.60 4.63 -15.74
C LEU A 356 -7.09 4.54 -15.92
N GLU A 357 -6.49 3.40 -15.61
CA GLU A 357 -5.05 3.17 -15.80
C GLU A 357 -4.65 3.22 -17.28
N LYS A 358 -5.46 2.60 -18.16
CA LYS A 358 -5.27 2.64 -19.63
C LYS A 358 -5.38 4.08 -20.16
N ASN A 359 -6.42 4.82 -19.77
CA ASN A 359 -6.61 6.22 -20.18
C ASN A 359 -5.47 7.12 -19.70
N LYS A 360 -4.98 6.94 -18.48
CA LYS A 360 -3.82 7.67 -17.96
C LYS A 360 -2.54 7.35 -18.74
N ALA A 361 -2.30 6.08 -19.09
CA ALA A 361 -1.16 5.67 -19.89
C ALA A 361 -1.18 6.30 -21.30
N LEU A 362 -2.36 6.32 -21.95
CA LEU A 362 -2.55 6.97 -23.25
C LEU A 362 -2.26 8.48 -23.20
N ARG A 363 -2.78 9.16 -22.18
CA ARG A 363 -2.55 10.60 -21.96
C ARG A 363 -1.06 10.92 -21.77
N LYS A 364 -0.33 10.11 -21.00
CA LYS A 364 1.13 10.24 -20.81
C LYS A 364 1.90 10.09 -22.11
N ARG A 365 1.53 9.13 -22.96
CA ARG A 365 2.20 8.87 -24.25
C ARG A 365 2.02 10.03 -25.25
N ASN A 366 0.86 10.67 -25.24
CA ASN A 366 0.58 11.82 -26.11
C ASN A 366 1.34 13.09 -25.70
N THR A 367 1.74 13.22 -24.43
CA THR A 367 2.56 14.36 -23.97
C THR A 367 4.03 14.21 -24.33
N THR A 368 4.53 12.98 -24.54
CA THR A 368 5.95 12.70 -24.82
C THR A 368 6.28 12.67 -26.32
N ASN A 369 5.28 12.51 -27.19
CA ASN A 369 5.46 12.55 -28.64
C ASN A 369 4.66 13.70 -29.25
N PRO A 370 5.24 14.91 -29.42
CA PRO A 370 4.63 15.88 -30.32
C PRO A 370 4.65 15.29 -31.74
N PRO A 371 3.54 15.32 -32.51
CA PRO A 371 3.56 14.83 -33.88
C PRO A 371 4.58 15.65 -34.69
N LYS A 372 5.61 14.98 -35.20
CA LYS A 372 6.48 15.54 -36.24
C LYS A 372 5.59 15.87 -37.44
N GLN A 373 5.34 17.16 -37.68
CA GLN A 373 4.77 17.62 -38.94
C GLN A 373 5.78 17.28 -40.04
N GLU A 374 5.45 16.33 -40.90
CA GLU A 374 6.18 16.12 -42.14
C GLU A 374 5.95 17.34 -43.06
N PRO A 375 7.02 17.93 -43.64
CA PRO A 375 6.89 19.05 -44.54
C PRO A 375 6.36 18.55 -45.90
N GLN A 376 5.11 18.88 -46.23
CA GLN A 376 4.58 18.71 -47.58
C GLN A 376 5.45 19.48 -48.59
N GLN A 377 6.20 18.73 -49.40
CA GLN A 377 6.99 19.25 -50.49
C GLN A 377 6.08 19.89 -51.56
N LYS A 378 6.25 21.20 -51.74
CA LYS A 378 5.72 21.98 -52.86
C LYS A 378 6.38 21.52 -54.17
N GLY A 379 5.67 20.70 -54.95
CA GLY A 379 5.95 20.45 -56.36
C GLY A 379 5.47 21.61 -57.23
N LYS A 380 6.38 22.53 -57.58
CA LYS A 380 6.18 23.57 -58.59
C LYS A 380 6.18 22.95 -59.99
N LYS A 381 5.16 23.23 -60.82
CA LYS A 381 5.33 23.58 -62.24
C LYS A 381 4.07 24.26 -62.81
N ARG A 382 4.29 25.48 -63.31
CA ARG A 382 3.35 26.36 -64.05
C ARG A 382 2.98 25.69 -65.39
N THR A 383 1.85 25.94 -66.04
CA THR A 383 1.52 27.19 -66.77
C THR A 383 0.03 27.25 -67.16
N ARG A 384 -0.50 28.48 -67.20
CA ARG A 384 -1.84 28.94 -67.57
C ARG A 384 -2.26 28.55 -69.00
N ASP A 385 -3.55 28.32 -69.23
CA ASP A 385 -4.34 29.20 -70.09
C ASP A 385 -5.86 29.10 -69.89
N CYS A 386 -6.53 30.23 -70.15
CA CYS A 386 -7.88 30.61 -69.75
C CYS A 386 -8.98 30.24 -70.78
N LYS A 387 -10.22 29.97 -70.29
CA LYS A 387 -11.47 30.75 -70.54
C LYS A 387 -12.74 29.88 -70.54
N ASN A 388 -13.64 30.25 -69.61
CA ASN A 388 -15.10 30.35 -69.65
C ASN A 388 -15.97 29.36 -70.45
N GLY A 389 -16.96 28.80 -69.76
CA GLY A 389 -18.22 28.32 -70.35
C GLY A 389 -19.10 27.60 -69.33
N SER A 390 -20.10 28.31 -68.78
CA SER A 390 -21.12 27.83 -67.84
C SER A 390 -21.84 26.54 -68.27
N GLN A 391 -22.18 25.67 -67.31
CA GLN A 391 -23.55 25.18 -67.05
C GLN A 391 -23.58 24.17 -65.87
N VAL A 392 -24.64 24.27 -65.06
CA VAL A 392 -25.05 23.45 -63.90
C VAL A 392 -26.33 22.70 -64.36
N PRO A 393 -26.61 21.42 -63.99
CA PRO A 393 -27.41 21.13 -62.78
C PRO A 393 -27.25 19.76 -62.06
N VAL A 394 -27.36 19.83 -60.71
CA VAL A 394 -28.14 19.04 -59.71
C VAL A 394 -28.17 17.49 -59.75
N PRO A 395 -27.90 16.79 -58.62
CA PRO A 395 -28.22 15.36 -58.45
C PRO A 395 -29.51 15.10 -57.62
N SER A 396 -30.23 14.05 -58.02
CA SER A 396 -31.51 13.57 -57.48
C SER A 396 -31.41 12.85 -56.13
N GLN A 397 -32.42 13.06 -55.28
CA GLN A 397 -32.72 12.31 -54.06
C GLN A 397 -33.54 11.04 -54.34
N GLN A 398 -33.36 9.99 -53.52
CA GLN A 398 -34.35 8.94 -53.30
C GLN A 398 -34.55 8.71 -51.79
N LEU A 399 -35.82 8.80 -51.38
CA LEU A 399 -36.42 8.52 -50.06
C LEU A 399 -37.26 7.23 -50.19
N LEU A 400 -37.31 6.40 -49.13
CA LEU A 400 -38.44 5.56 -48.64
C LEU A 400 -37.86 4.60 -47.55
N SER A 401 -38.45 4.23 -46.41
CA SER A 401 -39.77 4.41 -45.77
C SER A 401 -39.66 4.12 -44.25
N ARG A 402 -40.60 4.62 -43.44
CA ARG A 402 -40.91 4.23 -42.03
C ARG A 402 -42.34 3.64 -41.97
N PRO A 403 -42.75 2.94 -40.91
CA PRO A 403 -43.98 3.34 -40.15
C PRO A 403 -43.77 3.29 -38.61
N GLU A 404 -44.16 4.31 -37.82
CA GLU A 404 -45.42 4.50 -37.05
C GLU A 404 -45.59 3.52 -35.87
N ALA A 405 -46.08 3.84 -34.66
CA ALA A 405 -46.48 5.06 -33.94
C ALA A 405 -46.77 4.65 -32.47
N LEU A 406 -46.64 5.58 -31.49
CA LEU A 406 -47.58 5.84 -30.35
C LEU A 406 -46.96 6.73 -29.24
N LEU A 407 -47.42 8.00 -29.21
CA LEU A 407 -47.71 8.94 -28.08
C LEU A 407 -46.64 9.20 -26.96
N MET A 408 -45.87 10.31 -26.90
CA MET A 408 -46.12 11.77 -26.64
C MET A 408 -46.15 12.19 -25.13
N PRO A 409 -45.77 13.44 -24.72
CA PRO A 409 -44.55 14.24 -25.02
C PRO A 409 -44.04 15.17 -23.85
N GLU A 410 -43.07 16.05 -24.18
CA GLU A 410 -42.50 17.25 -23.47
C GLU A 410 -41.25 16.98 -22.61
N HIS A 411 -40.05 17.57 -22.81
CA HIS A 411 -39.61 18.81 -23.45
C HIS A 411 -38.33 18.62 -24.29
N SER A 412 -38.23 19.41 -25.35
CA SER A 412 -37.13 19.46 -26.32
C SER A 412 -36.04 20.47 -25.94
N HIS A 413 -34.79 20.04 -25.82
CA HIS A 413 -33.61 20.86 -26.09
C HIS A 413 -32.55 20.01 -26.83
N HIS A 414 -32.05 20.57 -27.93
CA HIS A 414 -31.08 19.97 -28.83
C HIS A 414 -29.68 19.85 -28.21
N GLY A 415 -29.00 18.72 -28.47
CA GLY A 415 -27.54 18.65 -28.59
C GLY A 415 -26.80 17.83 -27.51
N LEU A 416 -25.96 16.90 -27.98
CA LEU A 416 -24.98 16.05 -27.27
C LEU A 416 -25.50 14.71 -26.74
N GLN A 417 -25.34 13.64 -27.54
CA GLN A 417 -25.44 12.26 -27.06
C GLN A 417 -24.29 11.96 -26.09
N LEU A 418 -24.61 11.72 -24.82
CA LEU A 418 -23.72 11.09 -23.85
C LEU A 418 -23.84 9.56 -23.95
N ASN A 419 -22.71 8.85 -23.95
CA ASN A 419 -22.64 7.43 -23.60
C ASN A 419 -22.87 7.29 -22.07
N PRO A 420 -23.55 6.24 -21.56
CA PRO A 420 -23.81 5.96 -20.14
C PRO A 420 -22.65 6.06 -19.11
N TYR A 421 -21.43 6.47 -19.50
CA TYR A 421 -20.26 6.57 -18.62
C TYR A 421 -19.53 7.93 -18.67
N GLY A 422 -20.13 8.98 -19.25
CA GLY A 422 -19.66 10.37 -19.02
C GLY A 422 -18.31 10.75 -19.67
N LEU A 423 -17.84 10.04 -20.69
CA LEU A 423 -16.63 10.40 -21.46
C LEU A 423 -16.96 11.01 -22.82
N MET A 424 -16.44 12.22 -23.08
CA MET A 424 -16.43 12.88 -24.39
C MET A 424 -15.21 12.41 -25.21
N THR A 425 -15.47 11.79 -26.36
CA THR A 425 -14.47 11.60 -27.42
C THR A 425 -14.33 12.90 -28.23
N SER A 426 -13.29 13.69 -27.97
CA SER A 426 -12.99 14.89 -28.75
C SER A 426 -12.40 14.52 -30.12
N ALA A 427 -13.17 14.68 -31.20
CA ALA A 427 -12.67 14.78 -32.56
C ALA A 427 -12.98 16.18 -33.13
N PHE A 428 -11.92 16.98 -33.28
CA PHE A 428 -11.70 18.14 -34.17
C PHE A 428 -12.69 19.33 -34.25
N SER A 429 -12.12 20.48 -33.85
CA SER A 429 -12.19 21.85 -34.43
C SER A 429 -13.53 22.48 -34.86
N GLY A 430 -13.84 23.63 -34.25
CA GLY A 430 -14.72 24.63 -34.86
C GLY A 430 -15.25 25.70 -33.90
N VAL A 431 -14.48 26.76 -33.76
CA VAL A 431 -14.70 28.12 -33.20
C VAL A 431 -16.15 28.61 -32.91
N VAL A 432 -16.21 29.45 -31.88
CA VAL A 432 -16.93 30.74 -31.69
C VAL A 432 -18.12 30.82 -30.70
N VAL A 433 -17.93 31.75 -29.73
CA VAL A 433 -18.85 32.64 -28.96
C VAL A 433 -19.82 32.10 -27.88
N ASN A 434 -19.49 32.47 -26.63
CA ASN A 434 -20.43 32.92 -25.58
C ASN A 434 -20.79 34.42 -25.84
N PRO A 435 -21.74 35.13 -25.18
CA PRO A 435 -22.34 34.90 -23.84
C PRO A 435 -23.84 35.33 -23.67
N LEU A 436 -24.38 35.24 -22.42
CA LEU A 436 -25.45 36.04 -21.75
C LEU A 436 -26.46 35.16 -20.96
N THR A 437 -26.34 35.05 -19.62
CA THR A 437 -27.03 35.81 -18.52
C THR A 437 -28.48 35.46 -18.20
N GLY A 438 -28.72 35.23 -16.89
CA GLY A 438 -30.01 35.30 -16.17
C GLY A 438 -30.64 33.93 -15.89
N LEU A 439 -31.27 33.61 -14.75
CA LEU A 439 -31.73 34.37 -13.59
C LEU A 439 -32.25 33.31 -12.55
N PHE A 440 -32.00 33.53 -11.25
CA PHE A 440 -32.72 33.02 -10.04
C PHE A 440 -32.81 31.52 -9.66
N GLY A 441 -32.60 31.25 -8.36
CA GLY A 441 -33.14 30.09 -7.67
C GLY A 441 -32.35 29.62 -6.44
N SER A 442 -32.47 30.32 -5.32
CA SER A 442 -31.85 30.03 -4.03
C SER A 442 -32.36 28.71 -3.42
N GLY A 443 -31.44 27.84 -2.96
CA GLY A 443 -31.74 26.64 -2.16
C GLY A 443 -30.47 26.15 -1.48
N ALA A 444 -30.37 26.39 -0.18
CA ALA A 444 -29.20 26.08 0.65
C ALA A 444 -29.01 24.57 0.85
N THR A 445 -27.80 24.07 0.62
CA THR A 445 -27.30 22.76 1.09
C THR A 445 -25.88 22.93 1.67
N PRO A 446 -25.48 22.09 2.63
CA PRO A 446 -24.40 22.40 3.56
C PRO A 446 -23.00 22.24 2.94
N GLN A 447 -22.07 23.07 3.41
CA GLN A 447 -20.65 23.07 3.06
C GLN A 447 -20.00 21.69 3.20
N SER A 448 -19.40 21.20 2.11
CA SER A 448 -18.42 20.11 2.14
C SER A 448 -17.07 20.68 2.57
N LEU A 449 -16.68 20.45 3.83
CA LEU A 449 -15.36 20.77 4.35
C LEU A 449 -14.30 19.85 3.71
N TYR A 450 -13.56 20.37 2.73
CA TYR A 450 -12.32 19.78 2.26
C TYR A 450 -11.23 20.03 3.31
N TYR A 451 -10.81 18.98 4.02
CA TYR A 451 -9.54 19.01 4.76
C TYR A 451 -8.38 18.92 3.78
N ALA A 452 -7.86 20.07 3.38
CA ALA A 452 -6.50 20.18 2.88
C ALA A 452 -5.54 19.97 4.06
N GLN A 453 -4.73 18.93 3.97
CA GLN A 453 -3.62 18.66 4.88
C GLN A 453 -2.55 19.75 4.70
N GLN A 454 -2.70 20.88 5.38
CA GLN A 454 -1.65 21.88 5.55
C GLN A 454 -0.75 21.47 6.71
N THR A 455 0.45 21.04 6.37
CA THR A 455 1.63 21.12 7.23
C THR A 455 1.98 22.59 7.48
N GLY A 456 2.02 23.01 8.74
CA GLY A 456 2.65 24.27 9.13
C GLY A 456 1.85 25.10 10.13
N TYR A 457 1.91 24.74 11.42
CA TYR A 457 1.61 25.69 12.49
C TYR A 457 2.90 26.28 13.02
N VAL A 458 3.04 27.58 12.72
CA VAL A 458 4.03 28.51 13.23
C VAL A 458 3.80 28.74 14.73
N LEU A 459 4.86 28.62 15.53
CA LEU A 459 4.91 29.04 16.93
C LEU A 459 4.59 30.54 17.07
N PRO A 460 3.74 30.96 18.01
CA PRO A 460 3.67 32.36 18.41
C PRO A 460 4.87 32.70 19.32
N PRO A 461 5.37 33.95 19.30
CA PRO A 461 6.65 34.32 19.89
C PRO A 461 6.56 34.55 21.41
N GLN A 462 7.70 34.28 22.07
CA GLN A 462 8.18 34.92 23.29
C GLN A 462 7.38 34.69 24.59
N TYR A 463 7.93 33.82 25.45
CA TYR A 463 7.85 33.99 26.90
C TYR A 463 9.27 33.89 27.48
N HIS A 464 9.74 35.00 28.06
CA HIS A 464 11.03 35.10 28.75
C HIS A 464 11.00 34.31 30.08
N PRO A 465 12.09 33.63 30.49
CA PRO A 465 12.19 33.06 31.82
C PRO A 465 12.57 34.16 32.83
N PRO A 466 11.95 34.21 34.03
CA PRO A 466 12.50 35.01 35.11
C PRO A 466 13.67 34.27 35.75
N TYR A 467 14.81 34.96 35.79
CA TYR A 467 15.92 34.67 36.70
C TYR A 467 15.39 34.58 38.14
N TYR A 468 15.80 33.54 38.87
CA TYR A 468 15.99 33.62 40.31
C TYR A 468 17.45 33.32 40.63
N SER A 469 18.03 34.26 41.36
CA SER A 469 19.38 34.34 41.88
C SER A 469 19.56 33.50 43.15
N GLN A 470 20.55 32.62 43.16
CA GLN A 470 21.69 32.60 44.08
C GLN A 470 22.70 31.54 43.64
#